data_AF-A0A317VZ00-F1
#
_entry.id   AF-A0A317VZ00-F1
#
_cell.length_a   1.000
_cell.length_b   1.000
_cell.length_c   1.000
_cell.angle_alpha   90.00
_cell.angle_beta   90.00
_cell.angle_gamma   90.00
#
_symmetry.space_group_name_H-M   'P 1'
#
loop_
_entity.id
_entity.type
_entity.pdbx_description
1 polymer ?
#
loop_
_entity_poly.entity_id
_entity_poly.type
_entity_poly.pdbx_seq_one_letter_code
_entity_poly.pdbx_strand_id
1 'polypeptide(L)'
;MPPTTATTSNLSVEMQEAGGFLPSPAPSPSTTITTTSLLPTPRSQPLRRGSKNENTVISYIDKSLLSITRRHAKKFSSAFDADGEAAGETGEEEEGRGYESFAEVARDMESVVDVLWVSGTPSLQIPHLISLAVQVNSYLPEYPFSAKATFRLLRKLDEVFAALLTGVDGEGKTVSGCEGSIGGVVSMTEKVRIKSIAEMGRVVVVDVREREREDGGEDEDDEDDDDDDEDFGDGLGTDEYPPPGKWEMETAKVYEKTIQLLGDDLAEAGEFCDTDMAAGEEELEDGMCEVEDLSEDEI
;
A
#
# COMPACT_ATOMS: atom_id res chain seq x y z
N MET A 1 39.48 -22.42 -74.65
CA MET A 1 39.01 -23.82 -74.75
C MET A 1 37.82 -24.00 -73.83
N PRO A 2 36.59 -24.15 -74.34
CA PRO A 2 35.50 -24.90 -73.70
C PRO A 2 35.55 -26.38 -74.19
N PRO A 3 34.58 -27.30 -73.97
CA PRO A 3 33.38 -27.36 -73.10
C PRO A 3 33.40 -28.67 -72.22
N THR A 4 32.43 -29.11 -71.40
CA THR A 4 31.13 -29.71 -71.79
C THR A 4 30.37 -30.26 -70.55
N THR A 5 29.16 -29.70 -70.35
CA THR A 5 27.85 -30.23 -69.90
C THR A 5 27.68 -31.53 -69.10
N ALA A 6 26.72 -31.49 -68.15
CA ALA A 6 25.62 -32.45 -68.10
C ALA A 6 24.30 -31.78 -67.67
N THR A 7 23.26 -32.08 -68.44
CA THR A 7 21.87 -31.62 -68.41
C THR A 7 20.99 -32.73 -67.83
N THR A 8 20.01 -32.41 -66.99
CA THR A 8 18.71 -33.13 -67.00
C THR A 8 17.56 -32.20 -66.60
N SER A 9 16.51 -32.27 -67.40
CA SER A 9 15.28 -31.49 -67.47
C SER A 9 14.13 -32.11 -66.68
N ASN A 10 13.15 -31.32 -66.24
CA ASN A 10 11.75 -31.44 -66.68
C ASN A 10 10.83 -30.33 -66.16
N LEU A 11 10.00 -29.80 -67.08
CA LEU A 11 8.79 -28.99 -66.84
C LEU A 11 7.66 -29.88 -66.25
N SER A 12 6.62 -29.41 -65.55
CA SER A 12 5.53 -28.54 -66.02
C SER A 12 4.43 -28.36 -64.94
N VAL A 13 3.78 -27.18 -64.92
CA VAL A 13 2.36 -26.90 -64.54
C VAL A 13 2.06 -26.95 -63.02
N GLU A 14 1.49 -25.94 -62.35
CA GLU A 14 0.17 -25.32 -62.54
C GLU A 14 0.03 -23.96 -61.79
N MET A 15 -0.99 -23.17 -62.17
CA MET A 15 -1.33 -21.82 -61.71
C MET A 15 -2.22 -21.82 -60.45
N GLN A 16 -2.32 -20.64 -59.79
CA GLN A 16 -3.39 -20.19 -58.86
C GLN A 16 -3.40 -20.88 -57.47
N GLU A 17 -3.42 -20.20 -56.33
CA GLU A 17 -4.33 -19.15 -55.86
C GLU A 17 -3.70 -18.23 -54.80
N ALA A 18 -4.41 -17.13 -54.56
CA ALA A 18 -4.15 -16.05 -53.63
C ALA A 18 -3.96 -16.46 -52.15
N GLY A 19 -3.18 -15.66 -51.43
CA GLY A 19 -3.08 -15.75 -49.97
C GLY A 19 -1.98 -14.83 -49.44
N GLY A 20 -2.27 -13.52 -49.39
CA GLY A 20 -1.37 -12.53 -48.81
C GLY A 20 -1.12 -12.82 -47.32
N PHE A 21 0.06 -13.32 -46.99
CA PHE A 21 0.55 -13.29 -45.61
C PHE A 21 1.01 -11.87 -45.30
N LEU A 22 0.20 -11.14 -44.53
CA LEU A 22 0.60 -9.89 -43.91
C LEU A 22 1.75 -10.19 -42.93
N PRO A 23 2.83 -9.40 -42.91
CA PRO A 23 3.83 -9.52 -41.85
C PRO A 23 3.17 -9.18 -40.51
N SER A 24 3.36 -10.07 -39.52
CA SER A 24 2.89 -9.88 -38.15
C SER A 24 3.31 -8.51 -37.61
N PRO A 25 2.43 -7.74 -36.94
CA PRO A 25 2.81 -6.48 -36.33
C PRO A 25 3.89 -6.74 -35.27
N ALA A 26 4.91 -5.89 -35.26
CA ALA A 26 5.96 -5.89 -34.25
C ALA A 26 5.34 -5.72 -32.84
N PRO A 27 5.95 -6.31 -31.79
CA PRO A 27 5.51 -6.04 -30.43
C PRO A 27 5.65 -4.54 -30.16
N SER A 28 4.54 -3.88 -29.79
CA SER A 28 4.55 -2.50 -29.31
C SER A 28 5.52 -2.39 -28.13
N PRO A 29 6.29 -1.30 -28.01
CA PRO A 29 7.02 -1.04 -26.78
C PRO A 29 5.98 -0.90 -25.65
N SER A 30 6.11 -1.70 -24.60
CA SER A 30 5.38 -1.47 -23.37
C SER A 30 5.75 -0.08 -22.86
N THR A 31 4.86 0.88 -23.03
CA THR A 31 4.93 2.17 -22.36
C THR A 31 4.95 1.87 -20.87
N THR A 32 6.11 2.01 -20.25
CA THR A 32 6.24 1.91 -18.79
C THR A 32 5.58 3.17 -18.26
N ILE A 33 4.34 3.06 -17.79
CA ILE A 33 3.70 4.14 -17.05
C ILE A 33 4.50 4.26 -15.76
N THR A 34 5.42 5.22 -15.71
CA THR A 34 6.06 5.65 -14.47
C THR A 34 4.98 6.36 -13.66
N THR A 35 4.25 5.60 -12.83
CA THR A 35 3.49 6.19 -11.74
C THR A 35 4.49 6.88 -10.82
N THR A 36 4.55 8.21 -10.86
CA THR A 36 5.38 8.98 -9.93
C THR A 36 4.89 8.66 -8.52
N SER A 37 5.72 8.01 -7.71
CA SER A 37 5.34 7.67 -6.33
C SER A 37 5.08 8.94 -5.53
N LEU A 38 4.04 8.93 -4.69
CA LEU A 38 3.76 10.03 -3.76
C LEU A 38 4.77 10.08 -2.61
N LEU A 39 5.62 9.06 -2.49
CA LEU A 39 6.57 8.90 -1.41
C LEU A 39 7.89 9.59 -1.70
N PRO A 40 8.50 10.25 -0.69
CA PRO A 40 9.85 10.77 -0.83
C PRO A 40 10.85 9.64 -1.04
N THR A 41 11.98 9.95 -1.70
CA THR A 41 13.02 8.95 -1.92
C THR A 41 13.57 8.44 -0.57
N PRO A 42 13.52 7.12 -0.29
CA PRO A 42 13.98 6.58 0.97
C PRO A 42 15.51 6.72 1.10
N ARG A 43 16.02 6.74 2.34
CA ARG A 43 17.46 6.71 2.58
C ARG A 43 18.08 5.43 2.01
N SER A 44 19.33 5.52 1.57
CA SER A 44 20.08 4.38 1.05
C SER A 44 20.50 3.36 2.11
N GLN A 45 20.58 3.77 3.37
CA GLN A 45 20.94 2.89 4.48
C GLN A 45 19.97 3.11 5.66
N PRO A 46 19.44 2.03 6.24
CA PRO A 46 18.61 2.08 7.45
C PRO A 46 19.33 2.78 8.59
N LEU A 47 18.54 3.35 9.50
CA LEU A 47 19.08 3.85 10.75
C LEU A 47 19.62 2.67 11.58
N ARG A 48 20.83 2.83 12.10
CA ARG A 48 21.41 1.82 13.00
C ARG A 48 20.69 1.89 14.34
N ARG A 49 20.29 0.71 14.83
CA ARG A 49 19.71 0.55 16.17
C ARG A 49 20.61 1.17 17.25
N GLY A 50 20.04 1.97 18.13
CA GLY A 50 20.71 2.74 19.18
C GLY A 50 21.51 3.96 18.70
N SER A 51 21.40 4.36 17.44
CA SER A 51 22.15 5.52 16.92
C SER A 51 21.52 6.84 17.35
N LYS A 52 22.34 7.90 17.40
CA LYS A 52 21.84 9.27 17.66
C LYS A 52 20.78 9.71 16.66
N ASN A 53 20.94 9.31 15.39
CA ASN A 53 20.01 9.65 14.32
C ASN A 53 18.66 8.92 14.51
N GLU A 54 18.69 7.64 14.88
CA GLU A 54 17.47 6.89 15.22
C GLU A 54 16.74 7.52 16.42
N ASN A 55 17.45 7.81 17.51
CA ASN A 55 16.85 8.45 18.68
C ASN A 55 16.25 9.83 18.36
N THR A 56 16.89 10.58 17.45
CA THR A 56 16.37 11.89 17.01
C THR A 56 15.08 11.73 16.22
N VAL A 57 15.02 10.75 15.31
CA VAL A 57 13.81 10.44 14.52
C VAL A 57 12.69 9.95 15.43
N ILE A 58 12.95 9.02 16.35
CA ILE A 58 11.98 8.56 17.36
C ILE A 58 11.44 9.75 18.16
N SER A 59 12.34 10.58 18.71
CA SER A 59 11.93 11.74 19.51
C SER A 59 11.11 12.75 18.71
N TYR A 60 11.39 12.91 17.41
CA TYR A 60 10.62 13.76 16.53
C TYR A 60 9.22 13.20 16.26
N ILE A 61 9.12 11.91 15.95
CA ILE A 61 7.86 11.22 15.71
C ILE A 61 6.98 11.27 16.97
N ASP A 62 7.55 10.95 18.14
CA ASP A 62 6.82 10.99 19.42
C ASP A 62 6.25 12.39 19.70
N LYS A 63 7.04 13.43 19.47
CA LYS A 63 6.59 14.83 19.62
C LYS A 63 5.49 15.18 18.61
N SER A 64 5.63 14.73 17.37
CA SER A 64 4.66 14.99 16.31
C SER A 64 3.32 14.30 16.61
N LEU A 65 3.36 13.02 17.01
CA LEU A 65 2.18 12.26 17.41
C LEU A 65 1.51 12.84 18.66
N LEU A 66 2.30 13.29 19.64
CA LEU A 66 1.76 13.97 20.82
C LEU A 66 1.07 15.29 20.44
N SER A 67 1.67 16.05 19.52
CA SER A 67 1.07 17.29 19.01
C SER A 67 -0.24 17.02 18.29
N ILE A 68 -0.28 16.02 17.39
CA ILE A 68 -1.50 15.60 16.68
C ILE A 68 -2.58 15.20 17.69
N THR A 69 -2.24 14.37 18.68
CA THR A 69 -3.20 13.92 19.72
C THR A 69 -3.71 15.10 20.55
N ARG A 70 -2.86 16.07 20.88
CA ARG A 70 -3.24 17.28 21.61
C ARG A 70 -4.16 18.18 20.79
N ARG A 71 -3.85 18.41 19.49
CA ARG A 71 -4.70 19.19 18.58
C ARG A 71 -6.03 18.50 18.33
N HIS A 72 -6.04 17.17 18.22
CA HIS A 72 -7.24 16.35 18.16
C HIS A 72 -8.11 16.50 19.40
N ALA A 73 -7.52 16.42 20.60
CA ALA A 73 -8.25 16.61 21.86
C ALA A 73 -8.84 18.03 22.02
N LYS A 74 -8.22 19.04 21.39
CA LYS A 74 -8.70 20.42 21.35
C LYS A 74 -9.64 20.70 20.16
N LYS A 75 -10.10 19.69 19.42
CA LYS A 75 -11.00 19.88 18.27
C LYS A 75 -12.22 20.73 18.65
N PHE A 76 -12.64 21.60 17.72
CA PHE A 76 -13.74 22.56 17.91
C PHE A 76 -13.54 23.59 19.05
N SER A 77 -12.30 23.83 19.51
CA SER A 77 -11.99 24.89 20.50
C SER A 77 -12.30 26.29 19.99
N SER A 78 -12.13 26.55 18.69
CA SER A 78 -12.44 27.85 18.06
C SER A 78 -13.92 28.26 18.17
N ALA A 79 -14.84 27.30 18.38
CA ALA A 79 -16.25 27.60 18.61
C ALA A 79 -16.54 28.12 20.03
N PHE A 80 -15.64 27.89 21.00
CA PHE A 80 -15.81 28.32 22.39
C PHE A 80 -15.04 29.60 22.72
N ASP A 81 -13.97 29.92 21.99
CA ASP A 81 -13.15 31.12 22.20
C ASP A 81 -13.82 32.41 21.65
N ALA A 82 -14.95 32.30 20.97
CA ALA A 82 -15.69 33.43 20.41
C ALA A 82 -16.45 34.29 21.45
N ASP A 83 -16.63 33.79 22.69
CA ASP A 83 -17.51 34.43 23.70
C ASP A 83 -16.80 35.09 24.90
N GLY A 84 -15.46 35.18 24.92
CA GLY A 84 -14.82 36.16 25.81
C GLY A 84 -13.45 35.79 26.38
N GLU A 85 -12.64 36.85 26.43
CA GLU A 85 -11.31 36.99 27.01
C GLU A 85 -10.14 36.48 26.14
N ALA A 86 -9.43 37.47 25.61
CA ALA A 86 -8.13 37.34 24.97
C ALA A 86 -7.17 36.48 25.82
N ALA A 87 -6.98 35.22 25.41
CA ALA A 87 -5.78 34.49 25.78
C ALA A 87 -4.59 35.21 25.11
N GLY A 88 -3.66 35.65 25.95
CA GLY A 88 -2.70 36.70 25.63
C GLY A 88 -1.74 36.41 24.49
N GLU A 89 -1.24 37.52 23.93
CA GLU A 89 -0.07 37.63 23.08
C GLU A 89 1.15 36.95 23.71
N THR A 90 1.33 35.66 23.49
CA THR A 90 2.62 34.98 23.71
C THR A 90 2.71 33.83 22.73
N GLY A 91 3.24 34.06 21.52
CA GLY A 91 4.00 33.15 20.62
C GLY A 91 3.73 31.63 20.53
N GLU A 92 2.66 31.11 21.13
CA GLU A 92 2.27 29.70 21.30
C GLU A 92 0.94 29.41 20.57
N GLU A 93 0.53 30.33 19.69
CA GLU A 93 -0.78 30.35 19.04
C GLU A 93 -1.01 29.16 18.07
N GLU A 94 0.05 28.58 17.50
CA GLU A 94 -0.09 27.38 16.64
C GLU A 94 -0.26 26.07 17.42
N GLU A 95 0.27 25.95 18.65
CA GLU A 95 0.02 24.77 19.49
C GLU A 95 -1.33 24.83 20.24
N GLY A 96 -1.98 26.00 20.17
CA GLY A 96 -3.24 26.33 20.83
C GLY A 96 -4.47 25.76 20.13
N ARG A 97 -4.52 25.85 18.79
CA ARG A 97 -5.72 25.59 17.99
C ARG A 97 -5.93 24.11 17.67
N GLY A 98 -7.12 23.60 17.97
CA GLY A 98 -7.54 22.27 17.55
C GLY A 98 -7.80 22.17 16.05
N TYR A 99 -7.90 20.95 15.52
CA TYR A 99 -8.26 20.73 14.12
C TYR A 99 -9.70 21.14 13.83
N GLU A 100 -9.93 21.73 12.64
CA GLU A 100 -11.25 22.13 12.15
C GLU A 100 -11.72 21.32 10.95
N SER A 101 -10.79 20.72 10.20
CA SER A 101 -11.08 19.87 9.04
C SER A 101 -10.16 18.65 9.02
N PHE A 102 -10.58 17.59 8.33
CA PHE A 102 -9.72 16.43 8.14
C PHE A 102 -8.47 16.76 7.30
N ALA A 103 -8.52 17.79 6.45
CA ALA A 103 -7.38 18.22 5.64
C ALA A 103 -6.17 18.63 6.50
N GLU A 104 -6.39 19.26 7.65
CA GLU A 104 -5.31 19.61 8.57
C GLU A 104 -4.72 18.39 9.26
N VAL A 105 -5.58 17.47 9.72
CA VAL A 105 -5.16 16.19 10.31
C VAL A 105 -4.32 15.41 9.31
N ALA A 106 -4.80 15.32 8.07
CA ALA A 106 -4.15 14.59 7.01
C ALA A 106 -2.76 15.16 6.69
N ARG A 107 -2.62 16.49 6.66
CA ARG A 107 -1.33 17.17 6.43
C ARG A 107 -0.31 16.84 7.52
N ASP A 108 -0.72 16.90 8.79
CA ASP A 108 0.20 16.63 9.91
C ASP A 108 0.61 15.15 9.92
N MET A 109 -0.34 14.23 9.72
CA MET A 109 -0.09 12.78 9.63
C MET A 109 0.80 12.42 8.44
N GLU A 110 0.56 13.04 7.27
CA GLU A 110 1.39 12.86 6.07
C GLU A 110 2.85 13.21 6.32
N SER A 111 3.12 14.30 7.05
CA SER A 111 4.50 14.66 7.41
C SER A 111 5.20 13.58 8.26
N VAL A 112 4.44 12.91 9.14
CA VAL A 112 4.97 11.81 9.96
C VAL A 112 5.23 10.58 9.10
N VAL A 113 4.32 10.26 8.17
CA VAL A 113 4.51 9.17 7.19
C VAL A 113 5.77 9.40 6.36
N ASP A 114 6.00 10.62 5.87
CA ASP A 114 7.18 10.95 5.07
C ASP A 114 8.48 10.76 5.85
N VAL A 115 8.53 11.24 7.10
CA VAL A 115 9.71 11.07 7.96
C VAL A 115 9.95 9.60 8.30
N LEU A 116 8.88 8.85 8.61
CA LEU A 116 8.95 7.41 8.83
C LEU A 116 9.49 6.70 7.58
N TRP A 117 8.95 7.00 6.40
CA TRP A 117 9.37 6.39 5.15
C TRP A 117 10.85 6.67 4.84
N VAL A 118 11.28 7.93 4.94
CA VAL A 118 12.68 8.33 4.72
C VAL A 118 13.63 7.63 5.69
N SER A 119 13.19 7.28 6.91
CA SER A 119 14.05 6.57 7.88
C SER A 119 14.58 5.22 7.37
N GLY A 120 13.90 4.58 6.41
CA GLY A 120 14.31 3.31 5.82
C GLY A 120 14.55 2.20 6.85
N THR A 121 13.81 2.21 7.97
CA THR A 121 14.02 1.31 9.10
C THR A 121 12.72 0.57 9.42
N PRO A 122 12.49 -0.62 8.84
CA PRO A 122 11.21 -1.33 8.94
C PRO A 122 10.71 -1.56 10.37
N SER A 123 11.61 -1.92 11.29
CA SER A 123 11.25 -2.15 12.70
C SER A 123 10.77 -0.90 13.43
N LEU A 124 11.10 0.29 12.91
CA LEU A 124 10.55 1.55 13.39
C LEU A 124 9.29 1.92 12.60
N GLN A 125 9.31 1.76 11.28
CA GLN A 125 8.22 2.13 10.37
C GLN A 125 6.93 1.36 10.67
N ILE A 126 6.95 0.03 10.63
CA ILE A 126 5.75 -0.82 10.70
C ILE A 126 4.88 -0.50 11.93
N PRO A 127 5.39 -0.51 13.17
CA PRO A 127 4.54 -0.25 14.34
C PRO A 127 3.96 1.17 14.37
N HIS A 128 4.72 2.18 13.91
CA HIS A 128 4.25 3.57 13.91
C HIS A 128 3.22 3.82 12.79
N LEU A 129 3.42 3.23 11.60
CA LEU A 129 2.48 3.31 10.49
C LEU A 129 1.16 2.60 10.80
N ILE A 130 1.21 1.42 11.44
CA ILE A 130 0.01 0.74 11.95
C ILE A 130 -0.75 1.65 12.92
N SER A 131 -0.04 2.30 13.86
CA SER A 131 -0.65 3.21 14.83
C SER A 131 -1.28 4.44 14.16
N LEU A 132 -0.61 5.01 13.17
CA LEU A 132 -1.13 6.13 12.37
C LEU A 132 -2.38 5.74 11.59
N ALA A 133 -2.38 4.59 10.92
CA ALA A 133 -3.54 4.12 10.15
C ALA A 133 -4.77 3.90 11.04
N VAL A 134 -4.58 3.38 12.26
CA VAL A 134 -5.66 3.30 13.27
C VAL A 134 -6.18 4.69 13.64
N GLN A 135 -5.30 5.67 13.85
CA GLN A 135 -5.71 7.05 14.14
C GLN A 135 -6.47 7.68 12.97
N VAL A 136 -6.00 7.50 11.73
CA VAL A 136 -6.69 7.95 10.51
C VAL A 136 -8.12 7.44 10.49
N ASN A 137 -8.32 6.11 10.63
CA ASN A 137 -9.66 5.51 10.63
C ASN A 137 -10.54 6.03 11.77
N SER A 138 -9.94 6.34 12.92
CA SER A 138 -10.68 6.85 14.09
C SER A 138 -11.03 8.33 13.97
N TYR A 139 -10.17 9.12 13.34
CA TYR A 139 -10.31 10.58 13.26
C TYR A 139 -11.17 10.98 12.06
N LEU A 140 -11.08 10.27 10.93
CA LEU A 140 -11.83 10.59 9.71
C LEU A 140 -13.32 10.88 9.93
N PRO A 141 -14.11 10.06 10.68
CA PRO A 141 -15.53 10.32 10.88
C PRO A 141 -15.84 11.49 11.83
N GLU A 142 -14.84 12.05 12.50
CA GLU A 142 -15.03 13.11 13.50
C GLU A 142 -14.88 14.52 12.94
N TYR A 143 -14.43 14.66 11.69
CA TYR A 143 -14.16 15.93 11.03
C TYR A 143 -15.00 16.10 9.76
N PRO A 144 -15.21 17.34 9.30
CA PRO A 144 -15.66 17.59 7.94
C PRO A 144 -14.77 16.86 6.93
N PHE A 145 -15.39 16.12 6.02
CA PHE A 145 -14.68 15.34 5.02
C PHE A 145 -13.97 16.25 4.02
N SER A 146 -12.83 15.79 3.52
CA SER A 146 -12.07 16.47 2.49
C SER A 146 -11.50 15.42 1.56
N ALA A 147 -12.15 15.21 0.42
CA ALA A 147 -11.84 14.11 -0.50
C ALA A 147 -10.36 14.13 -0.92
N LYS A 148 -9.87 15.25 -1.46
CA LYS A 148 -8.49 15.42 -1.96
C LYS A 148 -7.45 15.08 -0.89
N ALA A 149 -7.58 15.62 0.31
CA ALA A 149 -6.63 15.37 1.40
C ALA A 149 -6.71 13.93 1.91
N THR A 150 -7.92 13.38 2.03
CA THR A 150 -8.15 12.01 2.51
C THR A 150 -7.55 10.97 1.57
N PHE A 151 -7.91 11.03 0.29
CA PHE A 151 -7.43 10.05 -0.69
C PHE A 151 -5.92 10.15 -0.93
N ARG A 152 -5.34 11.37 -0.86
CA ARG A 152 -3.88 11.53 -0.94
C ARG A 152 -3.17 10.80 0.20
N LEU A 153 -3.60 10.99 1.44
CA LEU A 153 -3.01 10.32 2.61
C LEU A 153 -3.19 8.80 2.53
N LEU A 154 -4.39 8.32 2.19
CA LEU A 154 -4.68 6.89 2.09
C LEU A 154 -3.89 6.21 0.98
N ARG A 155 -3.74 6.85 -0.19
CA ARG A 155 -2.89 6.33 -1.27
C ARG A 155 -1.43 6.25 -0.83
N LYS A 156 -0.95 7.25 -0.10
CA LYS A 156 0.40 7.24 0.46
C LYS A 156 0.59 6.10 1.46
N LEU A 157 -0.37 5.86 2.36
CA LEU A 157 -0.32 4.73 3.29
C LEU A 157 -0.38 3.37 2.56
N ASP A 158 -1.20 3.25 1.52
CA ASP A 158 -1.28 2.04 0.69
C ASP A 158 0.04 1.75 -0.02
N GLU A 159 0.70 2.77 -0.61
CA GLU A 159 2.02 2.63 -1.21
C GLU A 159 3.08 2.17 -0.20
N VAL A 160 3.09 2.74 1.01
CA VAL A 160 4.06 2.37 2.05
C VAL A 160 3.84 0.93 2.52
N PHE A 161 2.60 0.54 2.83
CA PHE A 161 2.33 -0.82 3.27
C PHE A 161 2.62 -1.84 2.17
N ALA A 162 2.21 -1.59 0.94
CA ALA A 162 2.54 -2.44 -0.20
C ALA A 162 4.07 -2.60 -0.35
N ALA A 163 4.82 -1.50 -0.25
CA ALA A 163 6.28 -1.56 -0.38
C ALA A 163 6.97 -2.31 0.77
N LEU A 164 6.44 -2.22 1.99
CA LEU A 164 6.94 -2.99 3.14
C LEU A 164 6.62 -4.49 3.02
N LEU A 165 5.46 -4.83 2.45
CA LEU A 165 5.02 -6.21 2.23
C LEU A 165 5.83 -6.90 1.13
N THR A 166 6.11 -6.22 0.03
CA THR A 166 6.90 -6.78 -1.09
C THR A 166 8.41 -6.64 -0.87
N GLY A 167 8.83 -5.69 -0.03
CA GLY A 167 10.23 -5.30 0.10
C GLY A 167 10.74 -4.43 -1.06
N VAL A 168 9.85 -3.96 -1.93
CA VAL A 168 10.16 -3.19 -3.15
C VAL A 168 9.27 -1.95 -3.22
N ASP A 169 9.85 -0.78 -3.49
CA ASP A 169 9.11 0.47 -3.64
C ASP A 169 8.32 0.55 -4.97
N GLY A 170 7.52 1.60 -5.13
CA GLY A 170 6.72 1.82 -6.34
C GLY A 170 7.52 2.00 -7.63
N GLU A 171 8.84 2.21 -7.53
CA GLU A 171 9.77 2.30 -8.67
C GLU A 171 10.47 0.96 -8.96
N GLY A 172 10.16 -0.10 -8.22
CA GLY A 172 10.79 -1.40 -8.40
C GLY A 172 12.16 -1.53 -7.69
N LYS A 173 12.55 -0.58 -6.83
CA LYS A 173 13.80 -0.63 -6.07
C LYS A 173 13.59 -1.30 -4.72
N THR A 174 14.59 -2.05 -4.26
CA THR A 174 14.54 -2.67 -2.93
C THR A 174 14.43 -1.61 -1.84
N VAL A 175 13.41 -1.72 -0.98
CA VAL A 175 13.23 -0.81 0.15
C VAL A 175 14.43 -0.95 1.09
N SER A 176 15.03 0.17 1.46
CA SER A 176 16.15 0.21 2.40
C SER A 176 15.75 -0.51 3.70
N GLY A 177 16.56 -1.50 4.10
CA GLY A 177 16.31 -2.30 5.31
C GLY A 177 15.53 -3.59 5.05
N CYS A 178 15.14 -3.84 3.80
CA CYS A 178 14.55 -5.10 3.35
C CYS A 178 15.54 -6.01 2.62
N GLU A 179 16.82 -5.61 2.49
CA GLU A 179 17.86 -6.41 1.85
C GLU A 179 18.08 -7.73 2.60
N GLY A 180 17.69 -8.84 1.96
CA GLY A 180 17.89 -10.21 2.46
C GLY A 180 16.64 -10.94 2.92
N SER A 181 15.48 -10.27 3.00
CA SER A 181 14.20 -10.91 3.31
C SER A 181 13.45 -11.27 2.03
N ILE A 182 13.50 -12.55 1.65
CA ILE A 182 12.63 -13.10 0.60
C ILE A 182 11.21 -13.12 1.17
N GLY A 183 10.30 -12.26 0.68
CA GLY A 183 8.90 -12.19 1.14
C GLY A 183 8.54 -11.01 2.06
N GLY A 184 9.35 -9.94 2.04
CA GLY A 184 9.09 -8.72 2.82
C GLY A 184 9.59 -8.78 4.25
N VAL A 185 9.53 -7.64 4.95
CA VAL A 185 10.03 -7.47 6.33
C VAL A 185 8.92 -7.52 7.39
N VAL A 186 7.68 -7.67 6.95
CA VAL A 186 6.47 -7.64 7.78
C VAL A 186 6.17 -9.05 8.30
N SER A 187 6.06 -9.21 9.61
CA SER A 187 5.72 -10.49 10.24
C SER A 187 4.26 -10.88 10.01
N MET A 188 3.93 -12.18 10.13
CA MET A 188 2.56 -12.68 9.92
C MET A 188 1.51 -11.96 10.79
N THR A 189 1.85 -11.64 12.04
CA THR A 189 0.95 -10.92 12.95
C THR A 189 0.76 -9.45 12.51
N GLU A 190 1.80 -8.82 11.98
CA GLU A 190 1.70 -7.47 11.40
C GLU A 190 0.89 -7.50 10.09
N LYS A 191 1.06 -8.52 9.25
CA LYS A 191 0.27 -8.72 8.02
C LYS A 191 -1.23 -8.78 8.33
N VAL A 192 -1.63 -9.60 9.30
CA VAL A 192 -3.03 -9.70 9.74
C VAL A 192 -3.56 -8.37 10.28
N ARG A 193 -2.74 -7.62 11.04
CA ARG A 193 -3.12 -6.30 11.57
C ARG A 193 -3.31 -5.29 10.45
N ILE A 194 -2.37 -5.20 9.51
CA ILE A 194 -2.43 -4.28 8.38
C ILE A 194 -3.67 -4.60 7.53
N LYS A 195 -3.95 -5.88 7.25
CA LYS A 195 -5.16 -6.30 6.52
C LYS A 195 -6.42 -5.81 7.22
N SER A 196 -6.56 -6.11 8.51
CA SER A 196 -7.75 -5.72 9.28
C SER A 196 -7.95 -4.20 9.32
N ILE A 197 -6.88 -3.42 9.46
CA ILE A 197 -6.93 -1.95 9.48
C ILE A 197 -7.27 -1.38 8.10
N ALA A 198 -6.71 -1.95 7.03
CA ALA A 198 -6.98 -1.55 5.65
C ALA A 198 -8.44 -1.82 5.26
N GLU A 199 -8.96 -3.02 5.58
CA GLU A 199 -10.37 -3.38 5.36
C GLU A 199 -11.30 -2.45 6.15
N MET A 200 -10.99 -2.19 7.42
CA MET A 200 -11.75 -1.24 8.23
C MET A 200 -11.70 0.18 7.66
N GLY A 201 -10.53 0.63 7.18
CA GLY A 201 -10.35 1.94 6.58
C GLY A 201 -11.23 2.13 5.34
N ARG A 202 -11.37 1.11 4.49
CA ARG A 202 -12.31 1.15 3.36
C ARG A 202 -13.75 1.37 3.81
N VAL A 203 -14.18 0.64 4.84
CA VAL A 203 -15.54 0.78 5.39
C VAL A 203 -15.75 2.21 5.91
N VAL A 204 -14.81 2.73 6.71
CA VAL A 204 -14.92 4.10 7.25
C VAL A 204 -15.00 5.14 6.13
N VAL A 205 -14.19 5.04 5.07
CA VAL A 205 -14.23 6.01 3.96
C VAL A 205 -15.58 5.96 3.24
N VAL A 206 -16.12 4.77 2.99
CA VAL A 206 -17.45 4.60 2.38
C VAL A 206 -18.52 5.24 3.26
N ASP A 207 -18.53 4.94 4.56
CA ASP A 207 -19.52 5.46 5.51
C ASP A 207 -19.48 6.99 5.62
N VAL A 208 -18.29 7.57 5.73
CA VAL A 208 -18.12 9.03 5.86
C VAL A 208 -18.54 9.75 4.58
N ARG A 209 -18.23 9.16 3.42
CA ARG A 209 -18.58 9.73 2.12
C ARG A 209 -20.06 9.61 1.80
N GLU A 210 -20.71 8.51 2.18
CA GLU A 210 -22.17 8.38 2.08
C GLU A 210 -22.87 9.45 2.92
N ARG A 211 -22.40 9.67 4.16
CA ARG A 211 -22.90 10.73 5.04
C ARG A 211 -22.70 12.14 4.45
N GLU A 212 -21.54 12.43 3.88
CA GLU A 212 -21.28 13.74 3.25
C GLU A 212 -22.24 14.01 2.08
N ARG A 213 -22.51 12.97 1.27
CA ARG A 213 -23.47 13.05 0.16
C ARG A 213 -24.90 13.30 0.65
N GLU A 214 -25.30 12.69 1.77
CA GLU A 214 -26.61 12.91 2.39
C GLU A 214 -26.76 14.33 2.95
N ASP A 215 -25.70 14.87 3.56
CA ASP A 215 -25.67 16.22 4.13
C ASP A 215 -25.54 17.33 3.06
N GLY A 216 -25.46 16.96 1.77
CA GLY A 216 -25.42 17.90 0.65
C GLY A 216 -24.07 18.59 0.46
N GLY A 217 -22.97 17.94 0.89
CA GLY A 217 -21.61 18.40 0.59
C GLY A 217 -21.41 18.46 -0.92
N GLU A 218 -21.06 19.63 -1.45
CA GLU A 218 -20.56 19.76 -2.81
C GLU A 218 -19.11 19.26 -2.81
N ASP A 219 -18.78 18.33 -3.72
CA ASP A 219 -17.39 17.94 -3.98
C ASP A 219 -16.67 19.22 -4.45
N GLU A 220 -16.01 19.95 -3.55
CA GLU A 220 -15.16 21.09 -3.91
C GLU A 220 -13.97 20.55 -4.72
N ASP A 221 -14.19 20.43 -6.02
CA ASP A 221 -13.14 20.29 -7.02
C ASP A 221 -12.32 21.58 -6.98
N ASP A 222 -11.33 21.62 -6.09
CA ASP A 222 -10.22 22.58 -6.21
C ASP A 222 -9.52 22.29 -7.55
N GLU A 223 -10.02 22.97 -8.60
CA GLU A 223 -9.44 23.20 -9.92
C GLU A 223 -8.10 23.96 -9.76
N ASP A 224 -7.12 23.29 -9.17
CA ASP A 224 -5.71 23.61 -9.32
C ASP A 224 -4.99 22.26 -9.42
N ASP A 225 -5.05 21.69 -10.63
CA ASP A 225 -4.14 20.65 -11.10
C ASP A 225 -3.74 21.03 -12.52
N ASP A 226 -2.58 21.67 -12.63
CA ASP A 226 -1.86 21.96 -13.87
C ASP A 226 -1.04 20.70 -14.22
N ASP A 227 -1.72 19.57 -14.37
CA ASP A 227 -1.16 18.33 -14.91
C ASP A 227 -2.05 17.85 -16.06
N ASP A 228 -1.48 18.01 -17.26
CA ASP A 228 -1.93 17.49 -18.55
C ASP A 228 -2.14 15.97 -18.43
N ASP A 229 -3.33 15.48 -18.78
CA ASP A 229 -3.64 14.16 -19.38
C ASP A 229 -5.04 13.66 -18.94
N GLU A 230 -5.93 13.12 -19.77
CA GLU A 230 -6.11 13.06 -21.20
C GLU A 230 -7.61 12.69 -21.37
N ASP A 231 -8.24 13.27 -22.37
CA ASP A 231 -9.60 13.02 -22.88
C ASP A 231 -9.93 11.50 -22.94
N PHE A 232 -10.72 11.01 -21.97
CA PHE A 232 -11.28 9.66 -22.04
C PHE A 232 -12.42 9.65 -23.06
N GLY A 233 -12.09 9.12 -24.24
CA GLY A 233 -12.97 9.05 -25.40
C GLY A 233 -14.39 8.55 -25.10
N ASP A 234 -15.34 9.42 -25.43
CA ASP A 234 -16.74 9.11 -25.66
C ASP A 234 -16.87 8.03 -26.75
N GLY A 235 -17.44 6.89 -26.37
CA GLY A 235 -17.75 5.85 -27.31
C GLY A 235 -17.98 4.51 -26.64
N LEU A 236 -19.17 4.30 -26.10
CA LEU A 236 -20.06 3.15 -26.38
C LEU A 236 -21.24 3.18 -25.41
N GLY A 237 -22.43 3.45 -25.96
CA GLY A 237 -23.67 3.55 -25.21
C GLY A 237 -24.04 2.26 -24.47
N THR A 238 -24.29 2.40 -23.18
CA THR A 238 -25.27 1.63 -22.42
C THR A 238 -25.91 2.63 -21.44
N ASP A 239 -27.15 3.01 -21.77
CA ASP A 239 -28.06 3.73 -20.88
C ASP A 239 -28.25 2.88 -19.61
N GLU A 240 -27.83 3.37 -18.43
CA GLU A 240 -28.52 3.22 -17.12
C GLU A 240 -27.72 3.69 -15.88
N TYR A 241 -26.43 4.08 -15.95
CA TYR A 241 -25.75 4.69 -14.78
C TYR A 241 -24.94 5.93 -15.17
N PRO A 242 -25.08 7.07 -14.43
CA PRO A 242 -24.13 8.17 -14.54
C PRO A 242 -22.71 7.64 -14.35
N PRO A 243 -21.72 8.13 -15.12
CA PRO A 243 -20.34 7.74 -14.90
C PRO A 243 -19.96 8.02 -13.44
N PRO A 244 -19.28 7.08 -12.76
CA PRO A 244 -18.92 7.27 -11.37
C PRO A 244 -18.04 8.50 -11.23
N GLY A 245 -18.35 9.37 -10.27
CA GLY A 245 -17.56 10.58 -10.02
C GLY A 245 -16.09 10.24 -9.70
N LYS A 246 -15.16 11.18 -9.93
CA LYS A 246 -13.72 11.02 -9.65
C LYS A 246 -13.46 10.38 -8.28
N TRP A 247 -14.17 10.85 -7.26
CA TRP A 247 -14.04 10.36 -5.88
C TRP A 247 -14.72 9.01 -5.62
N GLU A 248 -15.69 8.59 -6.45
CA GLU A 248 -16.25 7.22 -6.41
C GLU A 248 -15.20 6.19 -6.81
N MET A 249 -14.46 6.48 -7.88
CA MET A 249 -13.36 5.62 -8.30
C MET A 249 -12.26 5.59 -7.23
N GLU A 250 -11.92 6.72 -6.62
CA GLU A 250 -10.91 6.76 -5.54
C GLU A 250 -11.34 6.02 -4.27
N THR A 251 -12.64 6.02 -3.94
CA THR A 251 -13.18 5.21 -2.84
C THR A 251 -12.92 3.71 -3.06
N ALA A 252 -13.06 3.23 -4.29
CA ALA A 252 -12.81 1.83 -4.63
C ALA A 252 -11.32 1.44 -4.53
N LYS A 253 -10.41 2.42 -4.71
CA LYS A 253 -8.95 2.23 -4.68
C LYS A 253 -8.33 2.31 -3.28
N VAL A 254 -9.10 2.67 -2.25
CA VAL A 254 -8.59 2.78 -0.88
C VAL A 254 -7.98 1.44 -0.43
N TYR A 255 -6.69 1.46 -0.09
CA TYR A 255 -5.89 0.29 0.30
C TYR A 255 -5.93 -0.89 -0.69
N GLU A 256 -6.18 -0.63 -1.97
CA GLU A 256 -6.34 -1.67 -2.98
C GLU A 256 -5.09 -2.57 -3.08
N LYS A 257 -3.90 -1.97 -3.18
CA LYS A 257 -2.65 -2.73 -3.35
C LYS A 257 -2.35 -3.58 -2.12
N THR A 258 -2.47 -2.97 -0.94
CA THR A 258 -2.21 -3.64 0.34
C THR A 258 -3.15 -4.83 0.56
N ILE A 259 -4.44 -4.67 0.27
CA ILE A 259 -5.43 -5.73 0.44
C ILE A 259 -5.20 -6.88 -0.55
N GLN A 260 -4.89 -6.58 -1.82
CA GLN A 260 -4.58 -7.60 -2.82
C GLN A 260 -3.36 -8.43 -2.40
N LEU A 261 -2.25 -7.76 -2.08
CA LEU A 261 -1.02 -8.44 -1.64
C LEU A 261 -1.24 -9.31 -0.41
N LEU A 262 -1.99 -8.82 0.59
CA LEU A 262 -2.29 -9.59 1.80
C LEU A 262 -3.33 -10.70 1.56
N GLY A 263 -4.21 -10.54 0.57
CA GLY A 263 -5.14 -11.58 0.14
C GLY A 263 -4.38 -12.78 -0.42
N ASP A 264 -3.44 -12.52 -1.32
CA ASP A 264 -2.61 -13.54 -1.98
C ASP A 264 -1.65 -14.20 -0.96
N ASP A 265 -0.89 -13.41 -0.20
CA ASP A 265 0.08 -13.90 0.78
C ASP A 265 -0.56 -14.76 1.89
N LEU A 266 -1.72 -14.34 2.42
CA LEU A 266 -2.37 -15.05 3.51
C LEU A 266 -3.14 -16.28 3.03
N ALA A 267 -3.60 -16.28 1.77
CA ALA A 267 -4.19 -17.46 1.15
C ALA A 267 -3.13 -18.56 0.95
N GLU A 268 -1.97 -18.21 0.40
CA GLU A 268 -0.84 -19.13 0.22
C GLU A 268 -0.35 -19.71 1.57
N ALA A 269 -0.22 -18.86 2.60
CA ALA A 269 0.18 -19.30 3.92
C ALA A 269 -0.83 -20.28 4.57
N GLY A 270 -2.13 -20.10 4.30
CA GLY A 270 -3.17 -21.02 4.77
C GLY A 270 -3.08 -22.39 4.11
N GLU A 271 -2.80 -22.45 2.82
CA GLU A 271 -2.66 -23.69 2.05
C GLU A 271 -1.46 -24.54 2.53
N PHE A 272 -0.35 -23.89 2.92
CA PHE A 272 0.82 -24.57 3.47
C PHE A 272 0.58 -25.15 4.87
N CYS A 273 -0.18 -24.46 5.73
CA CYS A 273 -0.50 -24.96 7.07
C CYS A 273 -1.47 -26.16 7.05
N ASP A 274 -2.38 -26.22 6.08
CA ASP A 274 -3.31 -27.34 5.93
C ASP A 274 -2.62 -28.61 5.40
N THR A 275 -1.52 -28.49 4.64
CA THR A 275 -0.79 -29.66 4.11
C THR A 275 0.06 -30.36 5.17
N ASP A 276 0.62 -29.62 6.13
CA ASP A 276 1.51 -30.18 7.16
C ASP A 276 0.73 -30.94 8.27
N MET A 277 -0.54 -30.60 8.49
CA MET A 277 -1.45 -31.35 9.38
C MET A 277 -1.91 -32.69 8.76
N ALA A 278 -1.81 -32.86 7.45
CA ALA A 278 -2.25 -34.07 6.76
C ALA A 278 -1.17 -35.17 6.70
N ALA A 279 0.08 -34.88 7.08
CA ALA A 279 1.21 -35.82 7.02
C ALA A 279 1.53 -36.54 8.35
N GLY A 280 0.64 -36.43 9.35
CA GLY A 280 0.90 -36.79 10.74
C GLY A 280 0.34 -38.12 11.25
N GLU A 281 -0.01 -39.09 10.40
CA GLU A 281 -0.40 -40.44 10.84
C GLU A 281 -0.02 -41.43 9.74
N GLU A 282 1.13 -42.12 9.84
CA GLU A 282 1.44 -43.50 9.37
C GLU A 282 2.95 -43.72 9.55
N GLU A 283 3.38 -44.25 10.72
CA GLU A 283 4.54 -45.16 10.91
C GLU A 283 4.89 -45.24 12.40
N LEU A 284 4.12 -46.05 13.14
CA LEU A 284 4.54 -46.64 14.41
C LEU A 284 4.11 -48.11 14.44
N GLU A 285 4.75 -48.93 13.61
CA GLU A 285 4.70 -50.39 13.74
C GLU A 285 6.04 -50.98 13.30
N ASP A 286 6.97 -51.11 14.25
CA ASP A 286 7.81 -52.30 14.46
C ASP A 286 9.04 -51.96 15.32
N GLY A 287 9.12 -52.58 16.49
CA GLY A 287 10.24 -52.41 17.41
C GLY A 287 10.07 -53.28 18.65
N MET A 288 10.08 -54.60 18.46
CA MET A 288 10.06 -55.60 19.51
C MET A 288 11.18 -55.32 20.54
N CYS A 289 10.82 -55.05 21.79
CA CYS A 289 11.78 -55.11 22.90
C CYS A 289 12.03 -56.58 23.25
N GLU A 290 13.13 -57.14 22.75
CA GLU A 290 13.73 -58.34 23.33
C GLU A 290 14.23 -58.02 24.74
N VAL A 291 13.71 -58.78 25.70
CA VAL A 291 14.19 -58.81 27.08
C VAL A 291 15.31 -59.84 27.17
N GLU A 292 16.56 -59.38 27.15
CA GLU A 292 17.70 -60.21 27.52
C GLU A 292 18.13 -59.92 28.97
N ASP A 293 18.05 -60.98 29.78
CA ASP A 293 18.61 -61.12 31.12
C ASP A 293 20.11 -60.79 31.16
N LEU A 294 20.52 -59.94 32.11
CA LEU A 294 21.86 -60.04 32.70
C LEU A 294 21.76 -59.87 34.22
N SER A 295 21.95 -61.01 34.87
CA SER A 295 22.19 -61.22 36.29
C SER A 295 23.52 -60.62 36.77
N GLU A 296 23.50 -60.12 38.02
CA GLU A 296 24.54 -60.19 39.06
C GLU A 296 25.89 -59.48 38.82
N ASP A 297 26.23 -58.48 39.65
CA ASP A 297 27.20 -58.66 40.76
C ASP A 297 27.39 -57.41 41.67
N GLU A 298 27.58 -57.71 42.97
CA GLU A 298 27.97 -56.90 44.15
C GLU A 298 27.06 -55.72 44.57
N ILE A 299 26.45 -55.70 45.76
CA ILE A 299 26.95 -55.97 47.13
C ILE A 299 25.91 -56.72 47.98
#